data_AF-A0A8S3BIZ3-F1
#
_entry.id   AF-A0A8S3BIZ3-F1
#
_cell.length_a   1.000
_cell.length_b   1.000
_cell.length_c   1.000
_cell.angle_alpha   90.00
_cell.angle_beta   90.00
_cell.angle_gamma   90.00
#
_symmetry.space_group_name_H-M   'P 1'
#
loop_
_entity.id
_entity.type
_entity.pdbx_description
1 polymer ?
#
loop_
_entity_poly.entity_id
_entity_poly.type
_entity_poly.pdbx_seq_one_letter_code
_entity_poly.pdbx_strand_id
1 'polypeptide(L)' 'PQNTDGQRHISTLKRIEPISLILYANGIFLFNGPFRSYTEPSTQQFIRDVQDGYFPSELQERFP' A
#
# COMPACT_ATOMS: atom_id res chain seq x y z
N PRO A 1 -43.16 11.75 -25.75
CA PRO A 1 -41.90 11.42 -26.46
C PRO A 1 -40.75 11.43 -25.45
N GLN A 2 -40.06 10.29 -25.35
CA GLN A 2 -39.28 9.91 -24.18
C GLN A 2 -37.94 10.67 -24.08
N ASN A 3 -37.79 11.32 -22.94
CA ASN A 3 -36.61 11.75 -22.20
C ASN A 3 -35.35 10.91 -22.50
N THR A 4 -34.34 11.54 -23.11
CA THR A 4 -33.01 10.97 -23.34
C THR A 4 -32.14 11.19 -22.10
N ASP A 5 -31.89 10.09 -21.41
CA ASP A 5 -31.03 9.92 -20.25
C ASP A 5 -29.65 10.57 -20.42
N GLY A 6 -29.30 11.43 -19.46
CA GLY A 6 -27.96 11.97 -19.30
C GLY A 6 -26.99 10.85 -18.95
N GLN A 7 -26.19 10.45 -19.94
CA GLN A 7 -25.17 9.41 -19.84
C GLN A 7 -24.06 9.85 -18.88
N ARG A 8 -24.26 9.59 -17.58
CA ARG A 8 -23.23 9.75 -16.55
C ARG A 8 -22.24 8.61 -16.69
N HIS A 9 -21.05 8.90 -17.20
CA HIS A 9 -19.91 8.00 -17.10
C HIS A 9 -19.55 7.84 -15.63
N ILE A 10 -19.96 6.73 -15.01
CA ILE A 10 -19.59 6.42 -13.63
C ILE A 10 -18.16 5.91 -13.66
N SER A 11 -17.21 6.81 -13.41
CA SER A 11 -15.82 6.45 -13.13
C SER A 11 -15.79 5.65 -11.83
N THR A 12 -15.52 4.35 -11.92
CA THR A 12 -15.36 3.51 -10.73
C THR A 12 -14.00 3.80 -10.10
N LEU A 13 -14.01 4.48 -8.95
CA LEU A 13 -12.84 4.61 -8.09
C LEU A 13 -12.47 3.20 -7.60
N LYS A 14 -11.35 2.64 -8.06
CA LYS A 14 -10.81 1.39 -7.51
C LYS A 14 -10.51 1.64 -6.03
N ARG A 15 -11.18 0.89 -5.14
CA ARG A 15 -10.80 0.86 -3.73
C ARG A 15 -9.42 0.22 -3.64
N ILE A 16 -8.44 0.97 -3.14
CA ILE A 16 -7.13 0.44 -2.78
C ILE A 16 -7.31 -0.22 -1.41
N GLU A 17 -7.05 -1.53 -1.34
CA GLU A 17 -7.07 -2.24 -0.06
C GLU A 17 -5.84 -1.83 0.75
N PRO A 18 -6.01 -1.36 2.00
CA PRO A 18 -4.90 -0.93 2.82
C PRO A 18 -4.01 -2.11 3.22
N ILE A 19 -2.73 -1.84 3.37
CA ILE A 19 -1.73 -2.82 3.78
C ILE A 19 -1.58 -2.78 5.30
N SER A 20 -1.80 -3.92 5.96
CA SER A 20 -1.56 -4.06 7.39
C SER A 20 -0.06 -4.11 7.68
N LEU A 21 0.44 -3.11 8.40
CA LEU A 21 1.81 -3.02 8.89
C LEU A 21 1.81 -2.97 10.42
N ILE A 22 2.55 -3.87 11.05
CA ILE A 22 2.72 -3.91 12.50
C ILE A 22 4.16 -3.52 12.83
N LEU A 23 4.32 -2.50 13.66
CA LEU A 23 5.61 -1.98 14.09
C LEU A 23 5.96 -2.49 15.49
N TYR A 24 7.19 -2.98 15.63
CA TYR A 24 7.81 -3.34 16.89
C TYR A 24 9.08 -2.51 17.09
N ALA A 25 9.60 -2.50 18.32
CA ALA A 25 10.86 -1.81 18.64
C ALA A 25 12.06 -2.38 17.88
N ASN A 26 12.02 -3.67 17.52
CA ASN A 26 13.13 -4.39 16.86
C ASN A 26 12.87 -4.72 15.38
N GLY A 27 11.68 -4.42 14.85
CA GLY A 27 11.35 -4.76 13.47
C GLY A 27 9.87 -4.60 13.14
N ILE A 28 9.44 -5.23 12.05
CA ILE A 28 8.08 -5.11 11.52
C ILE A 28 7.51 -6.45 11.06
N PHE A 29 6.19 -6.51 10.99
CA PHE A 29 5.46 -7.51 10.21
C PHE A 29 4.66 -6.83 9.10
N LEU A 30 4.74 -7.41 7.91
CA LEU A 30 4.04 -6.94 6.71
C LEU A 30 2.98 -7.97 6.31
N PHE A 31 1.69 -7.59 6.36
CA PHE A 31 0.55 -8.49 6.19
C PHE A 31 0.65 -9.72 7.12
N ASN A 32 0.81 -10.92 6.53
CA ASN A 32 1.05 -12.20 7.19
C ASN A 32 2.43 -12.78 6.82
N GLY A 33 3.40 -11.89 6.51
CA GLY A 33 4.76 -12.26 6.15
C GLY A 33 5.62 -12.63 7.37
N PRO A 34 6.90 -12.99 7.13
CA PRO A 34 7.85 -13.22 8.22
C PRO A 34 8.16 -11.93 8.98
N PHE A 35 8.66 -12.08 10.22
CA PHE A 35 9.20 -10.96 10.98
C PHE A 35 10.43 -10.40 10.27
N ARG A 36 10.48 -9.07 10.12
CA ARG A 36 11.58 -8.38 9.47
C ARG A 36 12.29 -7.48 10.47
N SER A 37 13.54 -7.82 10.78
CA SER A 37 14.37 -7.04 11.68
C SER A 37 14.81 -5.72 11.03
N TYR A 38 14.92 -4.65 11.82
CA TYR A 38 15.52 -3.38 11.36
C TYR A 38 17.02 -3.50 11.04
N THR A 39 17.66 -4.63 11.34
CA THR A 39 19.04 -4.89 10.93
C THR A 39 19.16 -5.25 9.45
N GLU A 40 18.06 -5.67 8.80
CA GLU A 40 18.09 -6.01 7.38
C GLU A 40 18.03 -4.75 6.50
N PRO A 41 18.93 -4.62 5.50
CA PRO A 41 18.97 -3.43 4.64
C PRO A 41 17.64 -3.14 3.91
N SER A 42 16.93 -4.17 3.48
CA SER A 42 15.62 -4.07 2.82
C SER A 42 14.57 -3.48 3.75
N THR A 43 14.50 -3.94 4.99
CA THR A 43 13.59 -3.42 6.03
C THR A 43 13.90 -1.96 6.33
N GLN A 44 15.18 -1.59 6.41
CA GLN A 44 15.54 -0.18 6.63
C GLN A 44 15.10 0.72 5.50
N GLN A 45 15.26 0.28 4.24
CA GLN A 45 14.78 1.04 3.09
C GLN A 45 13.26 1.15 3.10
N PHE A 46 12.56 0.05 3.37
CA PHE A 46 11.11 0.03 3.51
C PHE A 46 10.62 1.06 4.54
N ILE A 47 11.24 1.09 5.72
CA ILE A 47 10.86 2.02 6.80
C ILE A 47 11.16 3.47 6.44
N ARG A 48 12.25 3.75 5.73
CA ARG A 48 12.54 5.10 5.22
C ARG A 48 11.45 5.57 4.27
N ASP A 49 11.08 4.74 3.29
CA ASP A 49 10.01 5.08 2.34
C ASP A 49 8.71 5.43 3.10
N VAL A 50 8.33 4.63 4.11
CA VAL A 50 7.16 4.90 4.96
C VAL A 50 7.30 6.18 5.77
N GLN A 51 8.46 6.43 6.38
CA GLN A 51 8.72 7.63 7.20
C GLN A 51 8.67 8.92 6.37
N ASP A 52 9.14 8.85 5.12
CA ASP A 52 9.12 9.96 4.17
C ASP A 52 7.72 10.17 3.54
N GLY A 53 6.77 9.26 3.81
CA GLY A 53 5.41 9.30 3.27
C GLY A 53 5.29 8.73 1.85
N TYR A 54 6.32 8.05 1.35
CA TYR A 54 6.31 7.34 0.08
C TYR A 54 5.72 5.94 0.23
N PHE A 55 5.12 5.45 -0.87
CA PHE A 55 4.73 4.05 -0.94
C PHE A 55 5.96 3.17 -1.17
N PRO A 56 6.25 2.18 -0.30
CA PRO A 56 7.49 1.43 -0.35
C PRO A 56 7.75 0.79 -1.71
N SER A 57 8.96 0.97 -2.23
CA SER A 57 9.39 0.41 -3.52
C SER A 57 9.15 -1.11 -3.62
N GLU A 58 9.41 -1.85 -2.53
CA GLU A 58 9.15 -3.30 -2.44
C GLU A 58 7.67 -3.67 -2.69
N LEU A 59 6.74 -2.77 -2.31
CA LEU A 59 5.31 -2.99 -2.52
C LEU A 59 4.86 -2.59 -3.92
N GLN A 60 5.54 -1.65 -4.58
CA GLN A 60 5.20 -1.23 -5.95
C GLN A 60 5.36 -2.38 -6.95
N GLU A 61 6.39 -3.21 -6.79
CA GLU A 61 6.55 -4.41 -7.63
C GLU A 61 5.40 -5.41 -7.45
N ARG A 62 4.78 -5.42 -6.27
CA ARG A 62 3.74 -6.39 -5.89
C ARG A 62 2.32 -5.87 -6.11
N PHE A 63 2.13 -4.55 -6.12
CA PHE A 63 0.85 -3.86 -6.26
C PHE A 63 0.96 -2.76 -7.33
N PRO A 64 0.69 -3.08 -8.61
CA PRO A 64 0.68 -2.12 -9.72
C PRO A 64 -0.57 -1.22 -9.74
#